data_AF-C6HL09-F1
#
_entry.id   AF-C6HL09-F1
#
_cell.length_a   1.000
_cell.length_b   1.000
_cell.length_c   1.000
_cell.angle_alpha   90.00
_cell.angle_beta   90.00
_cell.angle_gamma   90.00
#
_symmetry.space_group_name_H-M   'P 1'
#
loop_
_entity.id
_entity.type
_entity.pdbx_description
1 polymer ?
#
loop_
_entity_poly.entity_id
_entity_poly.type
_entity_poly.pdbx_seq_one_letter_code
_entity_poly.pdbx_strand_id
1 'polypeptide(L)'
;MATSISLFAMNPDNDEFDFHVKRMCLICNQNLFNTAVRLKLYEFVRTQGFSRRNWYPEGIKLLQGKAKSESAQNKQALGDKTIADICEALIGASLLSGGKACRFDTAVKAVTVFVDSDNHRVSDWNSYIDLYSLPSYQIVQADAGQLDLAKQIGNRLGYHFTYPRLLRSAFTHASYPSAWSTVPCYQRLEFLGDSLLDMVCVEYLYHHYPDRDPQWLTEHKMAMVSNKFLGAVTVKLGLHKHLLYISNALFGQITRYAEEIEVAVAESADSPDAWTTTSDPPKCLPDMLEAYIGAIFVDSNFSFEVVEDFFQRYLKQYFEDMSVYDAFANKHPTTYFHNRLTIDFGCANYCLKAGEVQMVDSTEPRIYAAVIVHDKFVAQGIASSVRYAKTKASEAALAKLEGLASFKFREIYGCNCAADKVEEATDAAKRIVDEAKAAAWKRKEHPKGSSIGPRRMLILKWTSALAPDMPNAGSRDQITRRVQPKVSIQSLDQR
;
A
#
# COMPACT_ATOMS: atom_id res chain seq x y z
N MET A 1 -3.42 11.61 4.20
CA MET A 1 -3.74 12.52 5.32
C MET A 1 -2.92 13.82 5.32
N ALA A 2 -1.74 13.88 5.96
CA ALA A 2 -1.04 15.13 6.34
C ALA A 2 -0.88 16.19 5.22
N THR A 3 -0.50 15.79 4.00
CA THR A 3 -0.39 16.69 2.85
C THR A 3 -1.75 17.23 2.39
N SER A 4 -2.82 16.44 2.44
CA SER A 4 -4.19 16.90 2.17
C SER A 4 -4.65 17.94 3.19
N ILE A 5 -4.39 17.71 4.48
CA ILE A 5 -4.77 18.64 5.56
C ILE A 5 -4.11 20.00 5.35
N SER A 6 -2.80 20.02 5.09
CA SER A 6 -2.05 21.27 4.83
C SER A 6 -2.57 22.00 3.60
N LEU A 7 -2.81 21.28 2.50
CA LEU A 7 -3.33 21.86 1.26
C LEU A 7 -4.71 22.47 1.45
N PHE A 8 -5.64 21.75 2.08
CA PHE A 8 -6.98 22.23 2.40
C PHE A 8 -6.95 23.44 3.33
N ALA A 9 -6.11 23.40 4.38
CA ALA A 9 -6.00 24.48 5.37
C ALA A 9 -5.48 25.78 4.74
N MET A 10 -4.36 25.70 4.02
CA MET A 10 -3.67 26.85 3.42
C MET A 10 -4.39 27.46 2.20
N ASN A 11 -5.32 26.72 1.59
CA ASN A 11 -5.98 27.11 0.33
C ASN A 11 -7.52 26.96 0.45
N PRO A 12 -8.19 27.70 1.36
CA PRO A 12 -9.60 27.47 1.70
C PRO A 12 -10.60 27.82 0.59
N ASP A 13 -10.16 28.46 -0.49
CA ASP A 13 -10.98 28.83 -1.66
C ASP A 13 -10.62 28.08 -2.96
N ASN A 14 -9.54 27.25 -2.97
CA ASN A 14 -9.16 26.47 -4.15
C ASN A 14 -10.07 25.24 -4.34
N ASP A 15 -10.13 24.74 -5.58
CA ASP A 15 -10.91 23.57 -5.95
C ASP A 15 -10.18 22.22 -5.69
N GLU A 16 -10.93 21.14 -5.89
CA GLU A 16 -10.46 19.76 -5.73
C GLU A 16 -9.34 19.38 -6.71
N PHE A 17 -9.36 19.93 -7.93
CA PHE A 17 -8.37 19.61 -8.96
C PHE A 17 -7.01 20.19 -8.59
N ASP A 18 -6.97 21.45 -8.16
CA ASP A 18 -5.79 22.08 -7.58
C ASP A 18 -5.26 21.28 -6.38
N PHE A 19 -6.14 20.78 -5.52
CA PHE A 19 -5.76 19.97 -4.37
C PHE A 19 -5.11 18.64 -4.79
N HIS A 20 -5.68 17.90 -5.74
CA HIS A 20 -5.07 16.64 -6.23
C HIS A 20 -3.76 16.87 -6.96
N VAL A 21 -3.66 17.89 -7.82
CA VAL A 21 -2.43 18.22 -8.56
C VAL A 21 -1.32 18.61 -7.60
N LYS A 22 -1.59 19.54 -6.66
CA LYS A 22 -0.63 19.91 -5.61
C LYS A 22 -0.26 18.67 -4.77
N ARG A 23 -1.23 17.89 -4.29
CA ARG A 23 -1.00 16.66 -3.50
C ARG A 23 -0.08 15.68 -4.23
N MET A 24 -0.31 15.45 -5.52
CA MET A 24 0.52 14.58 -6.36
C MET A 24 1.97 15.09 -6.46
N CYS A 25 2.19 16.40 -6.63
CA CYS A 25 3.53 16.98 -6.64
C CYS A 25 4.26 16.82 -5.30
N LEU A 26 3.55 16.90 -4.17
CA LEU A 26 4.14 16.70 -2.83
C LEU A 26 4.60 15.26 -2.59
N ILE A 27 3.78 14.27 -2.97
CA ILE A 27 3.98 12.85 -2.62
C ILE A 27 4.65 12.01 -3.71
N CYS A 28 4.93 12.56 -4.89
CA CYS A 28 5.48 11.75 -5.97
C CYS A 28 6.86 11.16 -5.62
N ASN A 29 7.14 9.95 -6.09
CA ASN A 29 8.38 9.23 -5.77
C ASN A 29 9.64 10.05 -6.13
N GLN A 30 9.57 10.91 -7.16
CA GLN A 30 10.68 11.79 -7.54
C GLN A 30 10.97 12.86 -6.49
N ASN A 31 9.94 13.46 -5.86
CA ASN A 31 10.13 14.46 -4.82
C ASN A 31 10.77 13.83 -3.57
N LEU A 32 10.19 12.70 -3.11
CA LEU A 32 10.71 11.93 -1.99
C LEU A 32 12.15 11.44 -2.24
N PHE A 33 12.45 10.98 -3.45
CA PHE A 33 13.80 10.60 -3.87
C PHE A 33 14.78 11.77 -3.80
N ASN A 34 14.43 12.93 -4.37
CA ASN A 34 15.29 14.12 -4.36
C ASN A 34 15.65 14.53 -2.92
N THR A 35 14.64 14.56 -2.04
CA THR A 35 14.83 14.85 -0.62
C THR A 35 15.69 13.79 0.08
N ALA A 36 15.44 12.50 -0.15
CA ALA A 36 16.22 11.41 0.45
C ALA A 36 17.70 11.41 0.02
N VAL A 37 17.99 11.78 -1.24
CA VAL A 37 19.36 11.95 -1.73
C VAL A 37 20.04 13.13 -1.04
N ARG A 38 19.36 14.28 -0.90
CA ARG A 38 19.88 15.44 -0.15
C ARG A 38 20.11 15.14 1.34
N LEU A 39 19.20 14.39 1.97
CA LEU A 39 19.31 13.90 3.35
C LEU A 39 20.28 12.71 3.50
N LYS A 40 20.92 12.26 2.41
CA LYS A 40 21.88 11.16 2.38
C LYS A 40 21.35 9.83 2.94
N LEU A 41 20.05 9.58 2.87
CA LEU A 41 19.45 8.37 3.46
C LEU A 41 20.03 7.08 2.89
N TYR A 42 20.48 7.09 1.63
CA TYR A 42 21.18 5.97 0.99
C TYR A 42 22.44 5.51 1.73
N GLU A 43 23.05 6.35 2.58
CA GLU A 43 24.21 6.00 3.43
C GLU A 43 23.81 5.07 4.59
N PHE A 44 22.52 5.02 4.94
CA PHE A 44 21.94 4.20 6.01
C PHE A 44 21.11 3.00 5.50
N VAL A 45 20.75 2.96 4.21
CA VAL A 45 19.97 1.87 3.61
C VAL A 45 20.78 0.56 3.57
N ARG A 46 20.12 -0.57 3.86
CA ARG A 46 20.76 -1.89 3.95
C ARG A 46 20.06 -2.94 3.11
N THR A 47 20.38 -3.00 1.81
CA THR A 47 19.84 -4.02 0.90
C THR A 47 20.44 -5.42 1.09
N GLN A 48 21.63 -5.50 1.69
CA GLN A 48 22.39 -6.75 1.83
C GLN A 48 22.39 -7.27 3.28
N GLY A 49 22.25 -8.60 3.42
CA GLY A 49 22.33 -9.30 4.70
C GLY A 49 23.66 -9.08 5.42
N PHE A 50 23.61 -9.09 6.76
CA PHE A 50 24.77 -8.75 7.59
C PHE A 50 25.90 -9.80 7.52
N SER A 51 26.90 -9.56 6.67
CA SER A 51 28.10 -10.39 6.63
C SER A 51 28.99 -10.16 7.85
N ARG A 52 28.72 -10.90 8.93
CA ARG A 52 29.52 -10.93 10.17
C ARG A 52 30.98 -11.33 9.96
N ARG A 53 31.33 -11.87 8.77
CA ARG A 53 32.71 -12.18 8.35
C ARG A 53 33.45 -11.00 7.71
N ASN A 54 32.72 -10.02 7.17
CA ASN A 54 33.26 -8.87 6.43
C ASN A 54 33.01 -7.53 7.15
N TRP A 55 32.27 -7.55 8.26
CA TRP A 55 32.05 -6.39 9.11
C TRP A 55 33.27 -6.14 10.00
N TYR A 56 33.73 -4.90 10.02
CA TYR A 56 34.78 -4.41 10.90
C TYR A 56 34.44 -2.95 11.27
N PRO A 57 34.63 -2.52 12.52
CA PRO A 57 34.36 -1.14 12.92
C PRO A 57 35.25 -0.15 12.16
N GLU A 58 34.70 1.00 11.82
CA GLU A 58 35.45 2.08 11.16
C GLU A 58 36.35 2.80 12.16
N GLY A 59 37.47 3.35 11.68
CA GLY A 59 38.53 3.91 12.52
C GLY A 59 39.42 2.90 13.26
N ILE A 60 39.02 1.63 13.41
CA ILE A 60 39.83 0.60 14.09
C ILE A 60 40.78 -0.09 13.09
N LYS A 61 42.09 -0.06 13.41
CA LYS A 61 43.13 -0.67 12.59
C LYS A 61 43.20 -2.19 12.81
N LEU A 62 42.88 -2.97 11.79
CA LEU A 62 42.99 -4.43 11.78
C LEU A 62 44.46 -4.87 11.96
N LEU A 63 44.79 -5.47 13.12
CA LEU A 63 46.12 -6.01 13.39
C LEU A 63 46.29 -7.46 12.89
N GLN A 64 45.22 -8.27 12.90
CA GLN A 64 45.17 -9.63 12.35
C GLN A 64 43.76 -9.97 11.88
N GLY A 65 43.65 -10.60 10.70
CA GLY A 65 42.39 -11.10 10.13
C GLY A 65 42.36 -11.02 8.60
N LYS A 66 41.21 -11.36 7.99
CA LYS A 66 40.93 -10.94 6.60
C LYS A 66 40.47 -9.48 6.63
N ALA A 67 41.13 -8.62 5.88
CA ALA A 67 40.66 -7.25 5.65
C ALA A 67 39.37 -7.24 4.80
N LYS A 68 38.59 -6.15 4.89
CA LYS A 68 37.70 -5.76 3.79
C LYS A 68 38.59 -5.61 2.53
N SER A 69 38.14 -6.13 1.39
CA SER A 69 38.77 -5.79 0.11
C SER A 69 38.60 -4.29 -0.13
N GLU A 70 39.61 -3.59 -0.64
CA GLU A 70 39.49 -2.17 -1.00
C GLU A 70 38.47 -1.98 -2.15
N SER A 71 38.23 -3.02 -2.95
CA SER A 71 37.15 -3.08 -3.93
C SER A 71 35.74 -3.17 -3.32
N ALA A 72 35.60 -3.29 -1.99
CA ALA A 72 34.32 -3.39 -1.28
C ALA A 72 33.78 -2.03 -0.81
N GLN A 73 33.99 -0.98 -1.61
CA GLN A 73 33.02 0.12 -1.64
C GLN A 73 31.69 -0.45 -2.13
N ASN A 74 30.77 -0.71 -1.20
CA ASN A 74 29.46 -1.30 -1.47
C ASN A 74 28.55 -0.31 -2.22
N LYS A 75 28.84 -0.05 -3.50
CA LYS A 75 27.95 0.66 -4.42
C LYS A 75 26.75 -0.23 -4.71
N GLN A 76 25.70 -0.06 -3.91
CA GLN A 76 24.42 -0.75 -4.08
C GLN A 76 23.56 0.08 -5.04
N ALA A 77 23.08 -0.55 -6.11
CA ALA A 77 22.09 0.07 -6.99
C ALA A 77 20.72 0.02 -6.28
N LEU A 78 20.21 1.18 -5.88
CA LEU A 78 18.84 1.37 -5.43
C LEU A 78 18.02 1.89 -6.61
N GLY A 79 16.81 1.39 -6.80
CA GLY A 79 15.84 1.99 -7.72
C GLY A 79 15.12 3.15 -7.06
N ASP A 80 14.76 4.18 -7.83
CA ASP A 80 14.21 5.44 -7.31
C ASP A 80 12.96 5.21 -6.45
N LYS A 81 12.08 4.30 -6.90
CA LYS A 81 10.92 3.86 -6.12
C LYS A 81 11.33 3.34 -4.73
N THR A 82 12.34 2.47 -4.62
CA THR A 82 12.76 1.88 -3.34
C THR A 82 13.22 2.95 -2.34
N ILE A 83 13.77 4.08 -2.81
CA ILE A 83 14.13 5.20 -1.92
C ILE A 83 12.89 5.97 -1.46
N ALA A 84 11.88 6.16 -2.33
CA ALA A 84 10.60 6.73 -1.93
C ALA A 84 9.84 5.82 -0.94
N ASP A 85 9.77 4.52 -1.21
CA ASP A 85 9.16 3.51 -0.31
C ASP A 85 9.82 3.56 1.11
N ILE A 86 11.13 3.84 1.19
CA ILE A 86 11.86 4.01 2.45
C ILE A 86 11.50 5.32 3.16
N CYS A 87 11.18 6.40 2.44
CA CYS A 87 10.71 7.64 3.05
C CYS A 87 9.32 7.45 3.67
N GLU A 88 8.41 6.78 2.95
CA GLU A 88 7.08 6.42 3.46
C GLU A 88 7.19 5.51 4.70
N ALA A 89 8.08 4.51 4.68
CA ALA A 89 8.35 3.66 5.83
C ALA A 89 8.92 4.43 7.05
N LEU A 90 9.75 5.46 6.83
CA LEU A 90 10.26 6.33 7.91
C LEU A 90 9.16 7.27 8.46
N ILE A 91 8.23 7.74 7.63
CA ILE A 91 7.04 8.48 8.09
C ILE A 91 6.13 7.57 8.92
N GLY A 92 5.91 6.32 8.48
CA GLY A 92 5.14 5.32 9.24
C GLY A 92 5.79 4.97 10.58
N ALA A 93 7.11 4.77 10.61
CA ALA A 93 7.84 4.57 11.87
C ALA A 93 7.79 5.80 12.79
N SER A 94 7.75 7.01 12.23
CA SER A 94 7.59 8.27 12.97
C SER A 94 6.21 8.39 13.62
N LEU A 95 5.14 7.97 12.92
CA LEU A 95 3.78 7.88 13.47
C LEU A 95 3.72 6.95 14.69
N LEU A 96 4.22 5.73 14.53
CA LEU A 96 4.24 4.72 15.59
C LEU A 96 5.08 5.13 16.81
N SER A 97 5.99 6.11 16.63
CA SER A 97 6.84 6.66 17.69
C SER A 97 6.22 7.85 18.45
N GLY A 98 5.10 8.42 18.00
CA GLY A 98 4.50 9.64 18.58
C GLY A 98 3.88 9.47 19.98
N GLY A 99 3.52 8.24 20.36
CA GLY A 99 2.79 7.96 21.61
C GLY A 99 1.38 8.57 21.61
N LYS A 100 0.67 8.52 22.74
CA LYS A 100 -0.72 9.01 22.80
C LYS A 100 -0.84 10.55 22.77
N ALA A 101 0.07 11.27 23.42
CA ALA A 101 -0.02 12.72 23.57
C ALA A 101 0.41 13.52 22.33
N CYS A 102 1.26 12.93 21.48
CA CYS A 102 1.85 13.56 20.29
C CYS A 102 1.73 12.65 19.04
N ARG A 103 0.65 11.84 18.98
CA ARG A 103 0.45 10.74 18.01
C ARG A 103 0.88 11.09 16.59
N PHE A 104 0.39 12.21 16.08
CA PHE A 104 0.71 12.65 14.72
C PHE A 104 1.91 13.60 14.63
N ASP A 105 2.35 14.29 15.69
CA ASP A 105 3.36 15.36 15.59
C ASP A 105 4.68 14.89 14.98
N THR A 106 5.18 13.73 15.39
CA THR A 106 6.43 13.16 14.87
C THR A 106 6.28 12.74 13.39
N ALA A 107 5.10 12.24 12.99
CA ALA A 107 4.79 11.96 11.60
C ALA A 107 4.64 13.24 10.77
N VAL A 108 4.01 14.29 11.32
CA VAL A 108 3.90 15.60 10.67
C VAL A 108 5.28 16.19 10.39
N LYS A 109 6.18 16.21 11.39
CA LYS A 109 7.58 16.62 11.22
C LYS A 109 8.30 15.82 10.13
N ALA A 110 8.10 14.50 10.10
CA ALA A 110 8.66 13.65 9.06
C ALA A 110 8.12 14.02 7.67
N VAL A 111 6.81 14.20 7.51
CA VAL A 111 6.18 14.65 6.26
C VAL A 111 6.76 15.99 5.81
N THR A 112 6.85 16.99 6.70
CA THR A 112 7.45 18.31 6.40
C THR A 112 8.87 18.18 5.86
N VAL A 113 9.69 17.36 6.52
CA VAL A 113 11.10 17.11 6.15
C VAL A 113 11.23 16.35 4.82
N PHE A 114 10.31 15.43 4.51
CA PHE A 114 10.36 14.61 3.29
C PHE A 114 9.75 15.29 2.07
N VAL A 115 8.66 16.03 2.26
CA VAL A 115 7.93 16.74 1.20
C VAL A 115 8.63 18.03 0.79
N ASP A 116 9.27 18.73 1.74
CA ASP A 116 10.09 19.93 1.52
C ASP A 116 9.46 20.94 0.53
N SER A 117 8.27 21.43 0.88
CA SER A 117 7.49 22.31 0.01
C SER A 117 6.79 23.40 0.80
N ASP A 118 6.60 24.56 0.17
CA ASP A 118 5.88 25.68 0.79
C ASP A 118 4.42 25.33 1.15
N ASN A 119 3.84 24.32 0.50
CA ASN A 119 2.50 23.81 0.79
C ASN A 119 2.43 22.89 2.04
N HIS A 120 3.57 22.55 2.67
CA HIS A 120 3.63 21.74 3.89
C HIS A 120 4.85 22.16 4.74
N ARG A 121 4.63 23.07 5.70
CA ARG A 121 5.67 23.72 6.53
C ARG A 121 5.45 23.59 8.05
N VAL A 122 4.47 22.80 8.48
CA VAL A 122 4.07 22.66 9.90
C VAL A 122 5.05 21.83 10.73
N SER A 123 5.06 22.04 12.04
CA SER A 123 5.89 21.27 13.00
C SER A 123 5.13 20.25 13.83
N ASP A 124 3.80 20.23 13.80
CA ASP A 124 2.95 19.47 14.72
C ASP A 124 1.51 19.47 14.20
N TRP A 125 0.62 18.71 14.85
CA TRP A 125 -0.77 18.60 14.45
C TRP A 125 -1.54 19.91 14.62
N ASN A 126 -1.34 20.60 15.74
CA ASN A 126 -2.12 21.80 16.08
C ASN A 126 -1.85 22.96 15.12
N SER A 127 -0.62 23.06 14.58
CA SER A 127 -0.25 24.02 13.53
C SER A 127 -1.16 23.98 12.28
N TYR A 128 -1.90 22.90 12.00
CA TYR A 128 -2.88 22.90 10.90
C TYR A 128 -4.09 23.82 11.15
N ILE A 129 -4.46 24.03 12.42
CA ILE A 129 -5.55 24.92 12.84
C ILE A 129 -5.13 26.37 12.53
N ASP A 130 -3.91 26.75 12.88
CA ASP A 130 -3.36 28.10 12.65
C ASP A 130 -3.23 28.45 11.16
N LEU A 131 -3.16 27.44 10.28
CA LEU A 131 -3.18 27.62 8.83
C LEU A 131 -4.59 27.81 8.25
N TYR A 132 -5.65 27.38 8.96
CA TYR A 132 -7.01 27.38 8.42
C TYR A 132 -7.78 28.65 8.79
N SER A 133 -7.86 29.58 7.83
CA SER A 133 -8.78 30.71 7.94
C SER A 133 -10.22 30.26 7.66
N LEU A 134 -11.13 30.49 8.62
CA LEU A 134 -12.55 30.16 8.50
C LEU A 134 -13.18 30.93 7.32
N PRO A 135 -13.66 30.24 6.27
CA PRO A 135 -14.14 30.90 5.07
C PRO A 135 -15.51 31.55 5.30
N SER A 136 -15.80 32.62 4.55
CA SER A 136 -17.01 33.43 4.73
C SER A 136 -18.31 32.61 4.67
N TYR A 137 -18.39 31.61 3.78
CA TYR A 137 -19.55 30.73 3.66
C TYR A 137 -19.84 29.89 4.91
N GLN A 138 -18.85 29.67 5.78
CA GLN A 138 -18.97 28.85 6.99
C GLN A 138 -19.49 29.66 8.18
N ILE A 139 -19.04 30.92 8.32
CA ILE A 139 -19.35 31.79 9.47
C ILE A 139 -20.62 32.64 9.31
N VAL A 140 -21.13 32.80 8.07
CA VAL A 140 -22.42 33.48 7.83
C VAL A 140 -23.56 32.74 8.54
N GLN A 141 -24.60 33.46 8.96
CA GLN A 141 -25.75 32.85 9.63
C GLN A 141 -26.39 31.74 8.78
N ALA A 142 -26.72 30.63 9.43
CA ALA A 142 -27.39 29.50 8.80
C ALA A 142 -28.89 29.77 8.61
N ASP A 143 -29.45 29.36 7.47
CA ASP A 143 -30.90 29.41 7.23
C ASP A 143 -31.65 28.29 7.99
N ALA A 144 -32.99 28.38 8.02
CA ALA A 144 -33.83 27.43 8.74
C ALA A 144 -33.67 25.97 8.25
N GLY A 145 -33.47 25.74 6.95
CA GLY A 145 -33.26 24.41 6.37
C GLY A 145 -31.83 23.89 6.57
N GLN A 146 -30.84 24.76 6.71
CA GLN A 146 -29.48 24.41 7.13
C GLN A 146 -29.44 24.00 8.62
N LEU A 147 -30.13 24.78 9.47
CA LEU A 147 -30.30 24.46 10.90
C LEU A 147 -31.10 23.17 11.13
N ASP A 148 -32.12 22.92 10.31
CA ASP A 148 -32.90 21.68 10.38
C ASP A 148 -32.08 20.47 9.91
N LEU A 149 -31.33 20.58 8.79
CA LEU A 149 -30.40 19.54 8.36
C LEU A 149 -29.40 19.17 9.47
N ALA A 150 -28.80 20.17 10.12
CA ALA A 150 -27.85 19.93 11.22
C ALA A 150 -28.48 19.20 12.41
N LYS A 151 -29.76 19.46 12.73
CA LYS A 151 -30.51 18.72 13.76
C LYS A 151 -30.83 17.30 13.32
N GLN A 152 -31.30 17.10 12.08
CA GLN A 152 -31.64 15.77 11.57
C GLN A 152 -30.41 14.86 11.52
N ILE A 153 -29.28 15.36 11.00
CA ILE A 153 -28.01 14.61 10.96
C ILE A 153 -27.43 14.42 12.37
N GLY A 154 -27.45 15.45 13.23
CA GLY A 154 -26.93 15.35 14.60
C GLY A 154 -27.70 14.37 15.48
N ASN A 155 -29.03 14.32 15.35
CA ASN A 155 -29.86 13.30 16.02
C ASN A 155 -29.60 11.87 15.50
N ARG A 156 -29.08 11.73 14.27
CA ARG A 156 -28.90 10.43 13.58
C ARG A 156 -27.48 9.87 13.72
N LEU A 157 -26.46 10.73 13.72
CA LEU A 157 -25.05 10.37 13.81
C LEU A 157 -24.36 10.82 15.12
N GLY A 158 -25.07 11.52 16.00
CA GLY A 158 -24.58 12.00 17.30
C GLY A 158 -23.70 13.25 17.25
N TYR A 159 -23.09 13.59 16.11
CA TYR A 159 -22.25 14.77 15.96
C TYR A 159 -23.07 16.05 15.73
N HIS A 160 -22.89 17.05 16.59
CA HIS A 160 -23.65 18.30 16.54
C HIS A 160 -22.78 19.45 15.99
N PHE A 161 -23.11 19.91 14.78
CA PHE A 161 -22.32 20.93 14.06
C PHE A 161 -22.39 22.31 14.71
N THR A 162 -21.21 22.91 14.89
CA THR A 162 -21.03 24.34 15.21
C THR A 162 -21.37 25.21 14.00
N TYR A 163 -21.06 24.74 12.79
CA TYR A 163 -21.27 25.43 11.52
C TYR A 163 -22.20 24.65 10.58
N PRO A 164 -23.54 24.77 10.71
CA PRO A 164 -24.51 24.09 9.84
C PRO A 164 -24.31 24.30 8.32
N ARG A 165 -23.65 25.39 7.92
CA ARG A 165 -23.29 25.70 6.53
C ARG A 165 -22.17 24.82 5.97
N LEU A 166 -21.26 24.36 6.83
CA LEU A 166 -20.23 23.39 6.48
C LEU A 166 -20.84 22.02 6.18
N LEU A 167 -21.78 21.56 7.01
CA LEU A 167 -22.60 20.37 6.73
C LEU A 167 -23.40 20.53 5.43
N ARG A 168 -24.04 21.69 5.21
CA ARG A 168 -24.76 21.95 3.94
C ARG A 168 -23.84 21.85 2.71
N SER A 169 -22.57 22.27 2.83
CA SER A 169 -21.57 22.14 1.76
C SER A 169 -21.27 20.68 1.43
N ALA A 170 -21.01 19.84 2.45
CA ALA A 170 -20.82 18.39 2.26
C ALA A 170 -22.04 17.68 1.62
N PHE A 171 -23.24 18.24 1.78
CA PHE A 171 -24.50 17.73 1.21
C PHE A 171 -24.93 18.49 -0.07
N THR A 172 -24.01 19.17 -0.76
CA THR A 172 -24.30 19.88 -2.03
C THR A 172 -23.45 19.31 -3.17
N HIS A 173 -24.09 18.65 -4.14
CA HIS A 173 -23.43 18.10 -5.34
C HIS A 173 -23.12 19.20 -6.36
N ALA A 174 -22.05 19.02 -7.15
CA ALA A 174 -21.56 20.00 -8.12
C ALA A 174 -22.57 20.38 -9.23
N SER A 175 -23.61 19.57 -9.49
CA SER A 175 -24.69 19.93 -10.42
C SER A 175 -25.75 20.87 -9.82
N TYR A 176 -25.75 21.13 -8.52
CA TYR A 176 -26.68 22.07 -7.91
C TYR A 176 -26.26 23.52 -8.22
N PRO A 177 -27.14 24.38 -8.77
CA PRO A 177 -26.73 25.71 -9.24
C PRO A 177 -26.11 26.59 -8.15
N SER A 178 -24.94 27.18 -8.43
CA SER A 178 -24.29 28.18 -7.57
C SER A 178 -25.11 29.46 -7.41
N ALA A 179 -26.04 29.75 -8.32
CA ALA A 179 -27.03 30.81 -8.17
C ALA A 179 -28.06 30.54 -7.05
N TRP A 180 -28.19 29.28 -6.60
CA TRP A 180 -29.15 28.83 -5.57
C TRP A 180 -28.45 28.35 -4.29
N SER A 181 -27.19 27.93 -4.35
CA SER A 181 -26.38 27.61 -3.16
C SER A 181 -25.46 28.76 -2.76
N THR A 182 -25.54 29.19 -1.50
CA THR A 182 -24.58 30.15 -0.89
C THR A 182 -23.45 29.43 -0.13
N VAL A 183 -23.18 28.16 -0.46
CA VAL A 183 -22.05 27.36 0.02
C VAL A 183 -21.44 26.57 -1.16
N PRO A 184 -20.13 26.25 -1.14
CA PRO A 184 -19.50 25.43 -2.18
C PRO A 184 -20.00 23.99 -2.16
N CYS A 185 -19.77 23.25 -3.25
CA CYS A 185 -20.06 21.82 -3.34
C CYS A 185 -19.10 20.97 -2.48
N TYR A 186 -19.46 19.70 -2.30
CA TYR A 186 -18.79 18.79 -1.38
C TYR A 186 -17.33 18.46 -1.71
N GLN A 187 -16.89 18.64 -2.97
CA GLN A 187 -15.63 18.10 -3.51
C GLN A 187 -14.37 18.48 -2.71
N ARG A 188 -14.34 19.71 -2.16
CA ARG A 188 -13.23 20.16 -1.31
C ARG A 188 -13.13 19.38 0.00
N LEU A 189 -14.26 18.91 0.52
CA LEU A 189 -14.36 18.11 1.75
C LEU A 189 -14.19 16.62 1.46
N GLU A 190 -14.62 16.14 0.28
CA GLU A 190 -14.32 14.80 -0.26
C GLU A 190 -12.80 14.55 -0.25
N PHE A 191 -12.02 15.42 -0.92
CA PHE A 191 -10.55 15.36 -0.96
C PHE A 191 -9.88 15.25 0.42
N LEU A 192 -10.42 15.96 1.41
CA LEU A 192 -9.93 15.92 2.79
C LEU A 192 -10.32 14.59 3.45
N GLY A 193 -11.60 14.25 3.37
CA GLY A 193 -12.27 13.09 3.97
C GLY A 193 -11.75 11.74 3.49
N ASP A 194 -11.58 11.56 2.18
CA ASP A 194 -10.81 10.47 1.52
C ASP A 194 -9.58 10.12 2.36
N SER A 195 -8.74 11.14 2.56
CA SER A 195 -7.43 10.95 3.15
C SER A 195 -7.39 10.89 4.69
N LEU A 196 -8.53 11.10 5.35
CA LEU A 196 -8.77 10.91 6.79
C LEU A 196 -9.34 9.50 7.05
N LEU A 197 -10.33 9.11 6.25
CA LEU A 197 -10.92 7.77 6.23
C LEU A 197 -9.87 6.70 5.88
N ASP A 198 -9.03 6.98 4.89
CA ASP A 198 -7.89 6.15 4.51
C ASP A 198 -6.94 5.89 5.71
N MET A 199 -6.69 6.92 6.53
CA MET A 199 -5.80 6.82 7.69
C MET A 199 -6.42 5.94 8.79
N VAL A 200 -7.67 6.17 9.18
CA VAL A 200 -8.31 5.37 10.25
C VAL A 200 -8.48 3.89 9.84
N CYS A 201 -8.78 3.62 8.56
CA CYS A 201 -8.82 2.25 8.03
C CYS A 201 -7.44 1.59 8.05
N VAL A 202 -6.38 2.29 7.65
CA VAL A 202 -4.99 1.78 7.70
C VAL A 202 -4.53 1.52 9.14
N GLU A 203 -4.80 2.43 10.07
CA GLU A 203 -4.36 2.32 11.46
C GLU A 203 -5.15 1.22 12.21
N TYR A 204 -6.45 1.06 11.91
CA TYR A 204 -7.23 -0.09 12.34
C TYR A 204 -6.62 -1.41 11.88
N LEU A 205 -6.35 -1.55 10.58
CA LEU A 205 -5.76 -2.76 9.99
C LEU A 205 -4.39 -3.08 10.61
N TYR A 206 -3.51 -2.09 10.69
CA TYR A 206 -2.14 -2.25 11.18
C TYR A 206 -2.09 -2.73 12.63
N HIS A 207 -3.00 -2.25 13.49
CA HIS A 207 -3.03 -2.62 14.91
C HIS A 207 -3.85 -3.90 15.21
N HIS A 208 -4.86 -4.25 14.40
CA HIS A 208 -5.65 -5.47 14.63
C HIS A 208 -5.05 -6.71 13.95
N TYR A 209 -4.22 -6.54 12.92
CA TYR A 209 -3.65 -7.64 12.13
C TYR A 209 -2.11 -7.56 12.00
N PRO A 210 -1.35 -7.49 13.11
CA PRO A 210 0.11 -7.28 13.08
C PRO A 210 0.90 -8.42 12.44
N ASP A 211 0.34 -9.64 12.39
CA ASP A 211 0.95 -10.82 11.75
C ASP A 211 0.63 -10.96 10.25
N ARG A 212 -0.08 -9.99 9.65
CA ARG A 212 -0.42 -10.00 8.22
C ARG A 212 0.61 -9.25 7.39
N ASP A 213 0.81 -9.71 6.16
CA ASP A 213 1.78 -9.12 5.24
C ASP A 213 1.22 -7.87 4.53
N PRO A 214 2.09 -7.05 3.89
CA PRO A 214 1.66 -5.82 3.23
C PRO A 214 0.67 -6.01 2.07
N GLN A 215 0.64 -7.16 1.39
CA GLN A 215 -0.33 -7.41 0.32
C GLN A 215 -1.72 -7.63 0.92
N TRP A 216 -1.85 -8.50 1.93
CA TRP A 216 -3.12 -8.74 2.62
C TRP A 216 -3.70 -7.45 3.21
N LEU A 217 -2.87 -6.63 3.86
CA LEU A 217 -3.26 -5.33 4.41
C LEU A 217 -3.74 -4.36 3.31
N THR A 218 -3.05 -4.32 2.16
CA THR A 218 -3.43 -3.46 1.02
C THR A 218 -4.77 -3.87 0.41
N GLU A 219 -5.03 -5.17 0.28
CA GLU A 219 -6.26 -5.66 -0.36
C GLU A 219 -7.48 -5.52 0.57
N HIS A 220 -7.32 -5.72 1.89
CA HIS A 220 -8.39 -5.49 2.85
C HIS A 220 -8.69 -3.99 3.02
N LYS A 221 -7.66 -3.13 3.02
CA LYS A 221 -7.83 -1.67 2.89
C LYS A 221 -8.69 -1.33 1.68
N MET A 222 -8.41 -1.91 0.51
CA MET A 222 -9.17 -1.65 -0.71
C MET A 222 -10.64 -2.07 -0.65
N ALA A 223 -11.04 -2.98 0.26
CA ALA A 223 -12.44 -3.22 0.57
C ALA A 223 -13.03 -2.11 1.46
N MET A 224 -12.33 -1.77 2.54
CA MET A 224 -12.75 -0.79 3.55
C MET A 224 -12.96 0.64 3.03
N VAL A 225 -12.22 1.05 2.00
CA VAL A 225 -12.38 2.36 1.33
C VAL A 225 -12.93 2.22 -0.11
N SER A 226 -13.65 1.14 -0.41
CA SER A 226 -14.26 0.98 -1.73
C SER A 226 -15.49 1.89 -1.88
N ASN A 227 -15.62 2.54 -3.05
CA ASN A 227 -16.81 3.33 -3.41
C ASN A 227 -18.11 2.54 -3.19
N LYS A 228 -18.09 1.21 -3.45
CA LYS A 228 -19.21 0.30 -3.25
C LYS A 228 -19.63 0.18 -1.78
N PHE A 229 -18.69 -0.10 -0.88
CA PHE A 229 -18.94 -0.13 0.55
C PHE A 229 -19.43 1.24 1.06
N LEU A 230 -18.72 2.30 0.70
CA LEU A 230 -19.02 3.65 1.19
C LEU A 230 -20.39 4.14 0.70
N GLY A 231 -20.76 3.88 -0.56
CA GLY A 231 -22.11 4.17 -1.06
C GLY A 231 -23.21 3.36 -0.36
N ALA A 232 -22.97 2.08 -0.04
CA ALA A 232 -23.91 1.27 0.73
C ALA A 232 -24.10 1.80 2.17
N VAL A 233 -23.01 2.21 2.83
CA VAL A 233 -23.07 2.90 4.13
C VAL A 233 -23.83 4.22 4.02
N THR A 234 -23.62 5.02 2.97
CA THR A 234 -24.39 6.24 2.69
C THR A 234 -25.90 5.98 2.57
N VAL A 235 -26.29 4.79 2.06
CA VAL A 235 -27.69 4.37 2.05
C VAL A 235 -28.18 3.96 3.43
N LYS A 236 -27.49 3.05 4.14
CA LYS A 236 -27.92 2.59 5.49
C LYS A 236 -27.97 3.72 6.51
N LEU A 237 -27.01 4.66 6.46
CA LEU A 237 -27.01 5.88 7.27
C LEU A 237 -28.04 6.92 6.80
N GLY A 238 -28.75 6.70 5.69
CA GLY A 238 -29.84 7.55 5.21
C GLY A 238 -29.42 8.89 4.59
N LEU A 239 -28.10 9.16 4.47
CA LEU A 239 -27.56 10.47 4.13
C LEU A 239 -27.96 10.93 2.71
N HIS A 240 -28.10 9.97 1.79
CA HIS A 240 -28.57 10.20 0.41
C HIS A 240 -29.94 10.92 0.34
N LYS A 241 -30.78 10.80 1.38
CA LYS A 241 -32.10 11.46 1.46
C LYS A 241 -31.99 12.99 1.71
N HIS A 242 -30.77 13.51 1.91
CA HIS A 242 -30.50 14.93 2.18
C HIS A 242 -29.59 15.64 1.16
N LEU A 243 -29.05 14.91 0.16
CA LEU A 243 -28.16 15.47 -0.88
C LEU A 243 -28.90 16.47 -1.78
N LEU A 244 -28.33 17.65 -2.01
CA LEU A 244 -28.83 18.63 -2.98
C LEU A 244 -28.20 18.43 -4.36
N TYR A 245 -29.04 18.21 -5.37
CA TYR A 245 -28.68 18.05 -6.78
C TYR A 245 -29.87 18.42 -7.68
N ILE A 246 -29.65 18.61 -8.99
CA ILE A 246 -30.70 18.96 -9.96
C ILE A 246 -30.81 17.97 -11.14
N SER A 247 -29.98 16.92 -11.17
CA SER A 247 -29.92 15.98 -12.29
C SER A 247 -30.98 14.88 -12.16
N ASN A 248 -31.96 14.87 -13.07
CA ASN A 248 -32.98 13.82 -13.17
C ASN A 248 -32.38 12.43 -13.45
N ALA A 249 -31.26 12.36 -14.18
CA ALA A 249 -30.53 11.11 -14.40
C ALA A 249 -29.92 10.59 -13.09
N LEU A 250 -29.38 11.49 -12.25
CA LEU A 250 -28.82 11.14 -10.95
C LEU A 250 -29.91 10.72 -9.96
N PHE A 251 -31.08 11.37 -9.99
CA PHE A 251 -32.25 10.97 -9.19
C PHE A 251 -32.61 9.50 -9.42
N GLY A 252 -32.83 9.10 -10.68
CA GLY A 252 -33.19 7.72 -11.02
C GLY A 252 -32.09 6.68 -10.77
N GLN A 253 -30.82 7.12 -10.63
CA GLN A 253 -29.70 6.28 -10.21
C GLN A 253 -29.65 6.11 -8.68
N ILE A 254 -29.76 7.20 -7.92
CA ILE A 254 -29.74 7.18 -6.45
C ILE A 254 -30.94 6.40 -5.91
N THR A 255 -32.15 6.64 -6.42
CA THR A 255 -33.36 5.94 -5.95
C THR A 255 -33.26 4.43 -6.17
N ARG A 256 -32.86 3.97 -7.37
CA ARG A 256 -32.70 2.54 -7.66
C ARG A 256 -31.64 1.88 -6.76
N TYR A 257 -30.51 2.55 -6.55
CA TYR A 257 -29.44 2.02 -5.71
C TYR A 257 -29.85 1.97 -4.22
N ALA A 258 -30.64 2.95 -3.76
CA ALA A 258 -31.20 2.95 -2.41
C ALA A 258 -32.20 1.80 -2.23
N GLU A 259 -33.10 1.58 -3.20
CA GLU A 259 -34.04 0.44 -3.24
C GLU A 259 -33.29 -0.91 -3.24
N GLU A 260 -32.23 -1.03 -4.06
CA GLU A 260 -31.40 -2.24 -4.14
C GLU A 260 -30.72 -2.58 -2.80
N ILE A 261 -30.18 -1.57 -2.10
CA ILE A 261 -29.56 -1.75 -0.78
C ILE A 261 -30.60 -2.02 0.30
N GLU A 262 -31.75 -1.33 0.31
CA GLU A 262 -32.83 -1.59 1.27
C GLU A 262 -33.41 -3.01 1.10
N VAL A 263 -33.45 -3.55 -0.13
CA VAL A 263 -33.79 -4.96 -0.39
C VAL A 263 -32.68 -5.92 0.04
N ALA A 264 -31.42 -5.69 -0.35
CA ALA A 264 -30.31 -6.58 -0.02
C ALA A 264 -30.10 -6.74 1.50
N VAL A 265 -30.29 -5.66 2.27
CA VAL A 265 -30.27 -5.67 3.75
C VAL A 265 -31.46 -6.44 4.34
N ALA A 266 -32.64 -6.37 3.73
CA ALA A 266 -33.82 -7.11 4.18
C ALA A 266 -33.69 -8.62 3.90
N GLU A 267 -33.18 -9.02 2.73
CA GLU A 267 -32.96 -10.42 2.36
C GLU A 267 -31.82 -11.08 3.16
N SER A 268 -30.80 -10.32 3.54
CA SER A 268 -29.65 -10.81 4.31
C SER A 268 -29.87 -10.84 5.83
N ALA A 269 -31.05 -10.43 6.32
CA ALA A 269 -31.35 -10.23 7.75
C ALA A 269 -30.37 -9.26 8.45
N ASP A 270 -30.03 -8.16 7.77
CA ASP A 270 -29.01 -7.16 8.16
C ASP A 270 -27.58 -7.70 8.36
N SER A 271 -27.22 -8.76 7.63
CA SER A 271 -25.82 -9.23 7.57
C SER A 271 -24.89 -8.12 7.07
N PRO A 272 -23.73 -7.86 7.71
CA PRO A 272 -22.85 -6.76 7.32
C PRO A 272 -22.34 -6.85 5.87
N ASP A 273 -22.26 -8.03 5.28
CA ASP A 273 -21.75 -8.26 3.93
C ASP A 273 -22.75 -8.03 2.79
N ALA A 274 -24.00 -7.65 3.11
CA ALA A 274 -25.08 -7.47 2.12
C ALA A 274 -24.74 -6.49 0.97
N TRP A 275 -23.83 -5.54 1.19
CA TRP A 275 -23.36 -4.61 0.17
C TRP A 275 -22.45 -5.26 -0.88
N THR A 276 -21.90 -6.44 -0.62
CA THR A 276 -20.93 -7.08 -1.53
C THR A 276 -21.58 -7.58 -2.82
N THR A 277 -22.88 -7.89 -2.80
CA THR A 277 -23.64 -8.48 -3.93
C THR A 277 -24.30 -7.46 -4.86
N THR A 278 -24.47 -6.21 -4.44
CA THR A 278 -25.23 -5.18 -5.18
C THR A 278 -24.48 -4.59 -6.39
N SER A 279 -25.07 -3.63 -7.10
CA SER A 279 -24.42 -2.83 -8.14
C SER A 279 -23.40 -1.82 -7.59
N ASP A 280 -22.69 -1.11 -8.48
CA ASP A 280 -21.82 -0.01 -8.07
C ASP A 280 -22.62 1.30 -7.86
N PRO A 281 -22.43 2.02 -6.75
CA PRO A 281 -23.18 3.23 -6.44
C PRO A 281 -22.86 4.39 -7.39
N PRO A 282 -23.80 5.36 -7.54
CA PRO A 282 -23.49 6.66 -8.13
C PRO A 282 -22.40 7.35 -7.30
N LYS A 283 -21.32 7.82 -7.94
CA LYS A 283 -20.10 8.33 -7.26
C LYS A 283 -20.40 9.35 -6.15
N CYS A 284 -21.40 10.21 -6.34
CA CYS A 284 -21.80 11.19 -5.32
C CYS A 284 -22.25 10.63 -3.96
N LEU A 285 -22.54 9.33 -3.84
CA LEU A 285 -22.89 8.71 -2.55
C LEU A 285 -21.67 8.45 -1.66
N PRO A 286 -20.61 7.73 -2.09
CA PRO A 286 -19.36 7.67 -1.33
C PRO A 286 -18.71 9.05 -1.16
N ASP A 287 -18.69 9.89 -2.20
CA ASP A 287 -18.08 11.23 -2.13
C ASP A 287 -18.69 12.10 -1.02
N MET A 288 -20.02 12.05 -0.85
CA MET A 288 -20.74 12.79 0.19
C MET A 288 -20.43 12.23 1.60
N LEU A 289 -20.18 10.93 1.74
CA LEU A 289 -19.79 10.33 3.02
C LEU A 289 -18.37 10.74 3.41
N GLU A 290 -17.45 10.74 2.45
CA GLU A 290 -16.10 11.29 2.62
C GLU A 290 -16.17 12.78 2.96
N ALA A 291 -16.98 13.56 2.24
CA ALA A 291 -17.20 14.97 2.53
C ALA A 291 -17.84 15.23 3.90
N TYR A 292 -18.72 14.34 4.38
CA TYR A 292 -19.24 14.41 5.76
C TYR A 292 -18.13 14.17 6.79
N ILE A 293 -17.24 13.20 6.56
CA ILE A 293 -16.06 12.95 7.42
C ILE A 293 -15.12 14.17 7.42
N GLY A 294 -14.87 14.77 6.26
CA GLY A 294 -14.15 16.05 6.15
C GLY A 294 -14.84 17.21 6.88
N ALA A 295 -16.18 17.26 6.85
CA ALA A 295 -16.96 18.29 7.52
C ALA A 295 -16.92 18.18 9.06
N ILE A 296 -17.09 16.98 9.65
CA ILE A 296 -16.96 16.82 11.11
C ILE A 296 -15.54 17.10 11.59
N PHE A 297 -14.53 16.74 10.78
CA PHE A 297 -13.13 17.02 11.10
C PHE A 297 -12.83 18.52 11.17
N VAL A 298 -13.32 19.30 10.20
CA VAL A 298 -13.14 20.76 10.18
C VAL A 298 -14.00 21.45 11.24
N ASP A 299 -15.24 21.00 11.47
CA ASP A 299 -16.15 21.57 12.49
C ASP A 299 -15.62 21.35 13.91
N SER A 300 -15.02 20.18 14.18
CA SER A 300 -14.40 19.83 15.46
C SER A 300 -12.98 20.40 15.65
N ASN A 301 -12.61 21.40 14.84
CA ASN A 301 -11.31 22.08 14.89
C ASN A 301 -10.12 21.12 14.73
N PHE A 302 -10.16 20.30 13.67
CA PHE A 302 -9.12 19.36 13.25
C PHE A 302 -8.87 18.22 14.26
N SER A 303 -9.86 17.84 15.06
CA SER A 303 -9.78 16.66 15.92
C SER A 303 -9.91 15.38 15.09
N PHE A 304 -8.90 14.51 15.15
CA PHE A 304 -8.99 13.18 14.52
C PHE A 304 -9.94 12.24 15.28
N GLU A 305 -10.19 12.49 16.56
CA GLU A 305 -11.01 11.62 17.42
C GLU A 305 -12.46 11.48 16.92
N VAL A 306 -13.01 12.48 16.23
CA VAL A 306 -14.37 12.39 15.65
C VAL A 306 -14.43 11.51 14.41
N VAL A 307 -13.31 11.37 13.67
CA VAL A 307 -13.18 10.43 12.56
C VAL A 307 -13.06 9.01 13.09
N GLU A 308 -12.34 8.82 14.18
CA GLU A 308 -12.24 7.53 14.88
C GLU A 308 -13.58 7.11 15.51
N ASP A 309 -14.28 8.01 16.19
CA ASP A 309 -15.62 7.76 16.74
C ASP A 309 -16.63 7.40 15.64
N PHE A 310 -16.60 8.10 14.50
CA PHE A 310 -17.40 7.75 13.33
C PHE A 310 -17.07 6.34 12.81
N PHE A 311 -15.78 6.03 12.64
CA PHE A 311 -15.33 4.69 12.21
C PHE A 311 -15.78 3.60 13.19
N GLN A 312 -15.57 3.78 14.50
CA GLN A 312 -15.90 2.80 15.54
C GLN A 312 -17.42 2.54 15.62
N ARG A 313 -18.26 3.57 15.45
CA ARG A 313 -19.73 3.43 15.51
C ARG A 313 -20.35 2.84 14.25
N TYR A 314 -19.88 3.26 13.07
CA TYR A 314 -20.61 3.00 11.82
C TYR A 314 -19.90 2.05 10.86
N LEU A 315 -18.55 2.04 10.86
CA LEU A 315 -17.76 1.27 9.89
C LEU A 315 -17.17 -0.01 10.48
N LYS A 316 -16.68 0.00 11.72
CA LYS A 316 -15.98 -1.13 12.35
C LYS A 316 -16.75 -2.45 12.31
N GLN A 317 -18.06 -2.41 12.59
CA GLN A 317 -18.93 -3.60 12.60
C GLN A 317 -18.88 -4.41 11.29
N TYR A 318 -18.57 -3.77 10.16
CA TYR A 318 -18.44 -4.42 8.88
C TYR A 318 -17.17 -5.24 8.75
N PHE A 319 -16.15 -4.95 9.55
CA PHE A 319 -14.76 -5.41 9.37
C PHE A 319 -14.24 -6.24 10.56
N GLU A 320 -15.12 -6.62 11.50
CA GLU A 320 -14.74 -7.51 12.60
C GLU A 320 -14.47 -8.96 12.12
N ASP A 321 -15.18 -9.42 11.09
CA ASP A 321 -14.83 -10.61 10.32
C ASP A 321 -14.32 -10.22 8.93
N MET A 322 -13.01 -10.30 8.75
CA MET A 322 -12.35 -10.04 7.47
C MET A 322 -12.44 -11.22 6.49
N SER A 323 -12.82 -12.43 6.93
CA SER A 323 -12.82 -13.61 6.06
C SER A 323 -13.87 -13.53 4.95
N VAL A 324 -14.92 -12.72 5.13
CA VAL A 324 -15.87 -12.38 4.07
C VAL A 324 -15.19 -11.55 2.96
N TYR A 325 -14.26 -10.68 3.33
CA TYR A 325 -13.46 -9.89 2.38
C TYR A 325 -12.19 -10.58 1.91
N ASP A 326 -11.75 -11.69 2.50
CA ASP A 326 -10.77 -12.57 1.82
C ASP A 326 -11.33 -12.96 0.44
N ALA A 327 -12.65 -13.12 0.27
CA ALA A 327 -13.27 -13.32 -1.04
C ALA A 327 -13.32 -12.06 -1.91
N PHE A 328 -13.27 -10.83 -1.37
CA PHE A 328 -13.24 -9.58 -2.14
C PHE A 328 -11.81 -9.21 -2.57
N ALA A 329 -10.87 -9.34 -1.63
CA ALA A 329 -9.42 -9.21 -1.79
C ALA A 329 -8.86 -10.26 -2.78
N ASN A 330 -8.98 -11.55 -2.45
CA ASN A 330 -8.40 -12.61 -3.28
C ASN A 330 -9.11 -12.78 -4.63
N LYS A 331 -10.33 -12.25 -4.84
CA LYS A 331 -10.98 -12.20 -6.16
C LYS A 331 -10.57 -11.00 -7.01
N HIS A 332 -9.70 -10.07 -6.56
CA HIS A 332 -9.11 -9.14 -7.53
C HIS A 332 -8.42 -9.99 -8.61
N PRO A 333 -8.85 -9.93 -9.89
CA PRO A 333 -8.49 -10.97 -10.84
C PRO A 333 -7.00 -11.16 -11.02
N THR A 334 -6.20 -10.10 -10.89
CA THR A 334 -4.73 -10.18 -10.97
C THR A 334 -4.11 -10.88 -9.76
N THR A 335 -4.63 -10.70 -8.55
CA THR A 335 -4.20 -11.45 -7.35
C THR A 335 -4.64 -12.90 -7.44
N TYR A 336 -5.90 -13.18 -7.78
CA TYR A 336 -6.38 -14.56 -7.94
C TYR A 336 -5.54 -15.31 -8.99
N PHE A 337 -5.25 -14.65 -10.11
CA PHE A 337 -4.39 -15.17 -11.17
C PHE A 337 -2.94 -15.40 -10.71
N HIS A 338 -2.36 -14.47 -9.94
CA HIS A 338 -1.04 -14.67 -9.32
C HIS A 338 -1.02 -15.93 -8.47
N ASN A 339 -1.94 -16.05 -7.51
CA ASN A 339 -2.00 -17.14 -6.55
C ASN A 339 -2.27 -18.48 -7.24
N ARG A 340 -3.18 -18.50 -8.24
CA ARG A 340 -3.46 -19.68 -9.07
C ARG A 340 -2.21 -20.19 -9.80
N LEU A 341 -1.36 -19.30 -10.29
CA LEU A 341 -0.08 -19.68 -10.92
C LEU A 341 0.97 -20.13 -9.89
N THR A 342 1.22 -19.34 -8.85
CA THR A 342 2.37 -19.55 -7.94
C THR A 342 2.14 -20.64 -6.90
N ILE A 343 0.90 -20.79 -6.42
CA ILE A 343 0.50 -21.76 -5.39
C ILE A 343 0.00 -23.05 -6.04
N ASP A 344 -1.10 -23.00 -6.80
CA ASP A 344 -1.80 -24.21 -7.28
C ASP A 344 -1.09 -24.92 -8.44
N PHE A 345 -0.39 -24.17 -9.29
CA PHE A 345 0.40 -24.73 -10.40
C PHE A 345 1.91 -24.79 -10.12
N GLY A 346 2.41 -24.01 -9.16
CA GLY A 346 3.84 -23.92 -8.84
C GLY A 346 4.69 -23.20 -9.90
N CYS A 347 4.06 -22.37 -10.74
CA CYS A 347 4.69 -21.65 -11.83
C CYS A 347 5.36 -20.36 -11.34
N ALA A 348 6.66 -20.19 -11.63
CA ALA A 348 7.40 -18.96 -11.33
C ALA A 348 7.71 -18.12 -12.58
N ASN A 349 7.71 -18.72 -13.78
CA ASN A 349 8.03 -18.03 -15.03
C ASN A 349 6.75 -17.63 -15.80
N TYR A 350 6.16 -16.51 -15.41
CA TYR A 350 5.07 -15.87 -16.13
C TYR A 350 5.19 -14.34 -16.05
N CYS A 351 4.45 -13.63 -16.90
CA CYS A 351 4.28 -12.18 -16.73
C CYS A 351 2.89 -11.70 -17.15
N LEU A 352 2.46 -10.60 -16.50
CA LEU A 352 1.31 -9.79 -16.88
C LEU A 352 1.82 -8.39 -17.23
N LYS A 353 2.05 -8.16 -18.52
CA LYS A 353 2.57 -6.89 -19.05
C LYS A 353 1.47 -6.09 -19.72
N ALA A 354 1.64 -4.77 -19.76
CA ALA A 354 0.73 -3.85 -20.43
C ALA A 354 1.53 -2.85 -21.28
N GLY A 355 0.89 -2.32 -22.32
CA GLY A 355 1.43 -1.29 -23.21
C GLY A 355 0.31 -0.58 -23.96
N GLU A 356 0.63 0.56 -24.56
CA GLU A 356 -0.30 1.32 -25.39
C GLU A 356 -0.42 0.73 -26.79
N VAL A 357 -1.63 0.74 -27.34
CA VAL A 357 -1.91 0.36 -28.73
C VAL A 357 -2.76 1.46 -29.36
N GLN A 358 -2.25 2.05 -30.45
CA GLN A 358 -3.05 2.91 -31.32
C GLN A 358 -3.98 2.02 -32.16
N MET A 359 -5.29 2.19 -31.95
CA MET A 359 -6.31 1.53 -32.75
C MET A 359 -6.56 2.34 -34.01
N VAL A 360 -6.60 1.70 -35.18
CA VAL A 360 -6.72 2.39 -36.49
C VAL A 360 -7.95 3.30 -36.56
N ASP A 361 -9.04 2.91 -35.89
CA ASP A 361 -10.34 3.57 -35.96
C ASP A 361 -10.71 4.38 -34.68
N SER A 362 -9.74 4.74 -33.82
CA SER A 362 -10.03 5.47 -32.58
C SER A 362 -8.96 6.49 -32.18
N THR A 363 -9.42 7.71 -31.85
CA THR A 363 -8.57 8.85 -31.45
C THR A 363 -8.03 8.76 -30.02
N GLU A 364 -8.52 7.83 -29.21
CA GLU A 364 -8.09 7.65 -27.82
C GLU A 364 -7.11 6.46 -27.69
N PRO A 365 -5.92 6.64 -27.09
CA PRO A 365 -5.00 5.54 -26.86
C PRO A 365 -5.60 4.54 -25.87
N ARG A 366 -5.61 3.25 -26.21
CA ARG A 366 -6.10 2.19 -25.33
C ARG A 366 -4.94 1.37 -24.79
N ILE A 367 -5.05 0.98 -23.53
CA ILE A 367 -4.07 0.10 -22.90
C ILE A 367 -4.45 -1.35 -23.18
N TYR A 368 -3.53 -2.06 -23.80
CA TYR A 368 -3.55 -3.50 -23.98
C TYR A 368 -2.73 -4.15 -22.86
N ALA A 369 -3.23 -5.23 -22.27
CA ALA A 369 -2.47 -6.07 -21.36
C ALA A 369 -2.56 -7.54 -21.80
N ALA A 370 -1.46 -8.27 -21.62
CA ALA A 370 -1.36 -9.69 -21.95
C ALA A 370 -0.73 -10.51 -20.84
N VAL A 371 -1.22 -11.74 -20.73
CA VAL A 371 -0.70 -12.80 -19.86
C VAL A 371 0.12 -13.77 -20.69
N ILE A 372 1.35 -14.03 -20.26
CA ILE A 372 2.28 -14.97 -20.88
C ILE A 372 2.84 -15.90 -19.79
N VAL A 373 2.88 -17.20 -20.05
CA VAL A 373 3.40 -18.26 -19.17
C VAL A 373 4.40 -19.09 -19.96
N HIS A 374 5.67 -19.17 -19.51
CA HIS A 374 6.75 -19.88 -20.22
C HIS A 374 6.74 -19.60 -21.74
N ASP A 375 6.76 -18.30 -22.11
CA ASP A 375 6.70 -17.77 -23.48
C ASP A 375 5.42 -18.09 -24.30
N LYS A 376 4.46 -18.81 -23.74
CA LYS A 376 3.14 -19.05 -24.36
C LYS A 376 2.12 -18.00 -23.93
N PHE A 377 1.46 -17.37 -24.90
CA PHE A 377 0.35 -16.45 -24.67
C PHE A 377 -0.87 -17.18 -24.09
N VAL A 378 -1.44 -16.66 -23.01
CA VAL A 378 -2.64 -17.20 -22.36
C VAL A 378 -3.87 -16.39 -22.75
N ALA A 379 -3.88 -15.09 -22.43
CA ALA A 379 -5.02 -14.20 -22.62
C ALA A 379 -4.62 -12.72 -22.68
N GLN A 380 -5.58 -11.87 -23.04
CA GLN A 380 -5.42 -10.42 -23.16
C GLN A 380 -6.63 -9.66 -22.64
N GLY A 381 -6.44 -8.39 -22.30
CA GLY A 381 -7.49 -7.45 -21.90
C GLY A 381 -7.20 -6.06 -22.44
N ILE A 382 -8.26 -5.32 -22.82
CA ILE A 382 -8.16 -3.95 -23.35
C ILE A 382 -9.08 -3.02 -22.56
N ALA A 383 -8.55 -1.88 -22.13
CA ALA A 383 -9.27 -0.85 -21.41
C ALA A 383 -8.64 0.55 -21.58
N SER A 384 -9.26 1.56 -20.97
CA SER A 384 -8.75 2.94 -20.89
C SER A 384 -7.59 3.14 -19.91
N SER A 385 -7.27 2.16 -19.05
CA SER A 385 -6.16 2.27 -18.10
C SER A 385 -5.43 0.95 -17.87
N VAL A 386 -4.16 1.03 -17.42
CA VAL A 386 -3.31 -0.12 -17.08
C VAL A 386 -3.98 -1.03 -16.05
N ARG A 387 -4.68 -0.46 -15.06
CA ARG A 387 -5.38 -1.23 -14.00
C ARG A 387 -6.49 -2.10 -14.60
N TYR A 388 -7.40 -1.49 -15.36
CA TYR A 388 -8.53 -2.22 -15.95
C TYR A 388 -8.09 -3.19 -17.06
N ALA A 389 -7.07 -2.84 -17.84
CA ALA A 389 -6.53 -3.73 -18.87
C ALA A 389 -5.92 -4.99 -18.25
N LYS A 390 -5.10 -4.83 -17.20
CA LYS A 390 -4.54 -5.96 -16.43
C LYS A 390 -5.63 -6.82 -15.78
N THR A 391 -6.62 -6.18 -15.17
CA THR A 391 -7.78 -6.86 -14.56
C THR A 391 -8.46 -7.79 -15.57
N LYS A 392 -8.87 -7.26 -16.74
CA LYS A 392 -9.48 -8.05 -17.82
C LYS A 392 -8.59 -9.14 -18.38
N ALA A 393 -7.28 -8.87 -18.51
CA ALA A 393 -6.32 -9.88 -18.98
C ALA A 393 -6.20 -11.05 -18.00
N SER A 394 -6.29 -10.78 -16.69
CA SER A 394 -6.32 -11.80 -15.65
C SER A 394 -7.65 -12.56 -15.62
N GLU A 395 -8.80 -11.89 -15.74
CA GLU A 395 -10.13 -12.55 -15.86
C GLU A 395 -10.15 -13.55 -17.03
N ALA A 396 -9.72 -13.10 -18.22
CA ALA A 396 -9.67 -13.92 -19.43
C ALA A 396 -8.61 -15.04 -19.36
N ALA A 397 -7.60 -14.93 -18.50
CA ALA A 397 -6.65 -16.00 -18.22
C ALA A 397 -7.23 -17.01 -17.22
N LEU A 398 -7.91 -16.54 -16.16
CA LEU A 398 -8.56 -17.38 -15.16
C LEU A 398 -9.63 -18.28 -15.77
N ALA A 399 -10.49 -17.74 -16.66
CA ALA A 399 -11.48 -18.53 -17.39
C ALA A 399 -10.87 -19.64 -18.30
N LYS A 400 -9.57 -19.55 -18.64
CA LYS A 400 -8.82 -20.61 -19.35
C LYS A 400 -8.06 -21.57 -18.44
N LEU A 401 -7.98 -21.27 -17.15
CA LEU A 401 -7.26 -22.04 -16.12
C LEU A 401 -8.23 -22.67 -15.08
N GLU A 402 -9.51 -22.31 -15.14
CA GLU A 402 -10.60 -22.92 -14.40
C GLU A 402 -10.76 -24.41 -14.74
N GLY A 403 -11.02 -25.25 -13.73
CA GLY A 403 -11.06 -26.71 -13.86
C GLY A 403 -9.74 -27.39 -14.27
N LEU A 404 -8.69 -26.63 -14.60
CA LEU A 404 -7.43 -27.20 -15.09
C LEU A 404 -6.60 -27.78 -13.93
N ALA A 405 -6.22 -29.05 -14.06
CA ALA A 405 -5.34 -29.73 -13.10
C ALA A 405 -3.85 -29.46 -13.39
N SER A 406 -3.03 -29.41 -12.34
CA SER A 406 -1.64 -28.94 -12.42
C SER A 406 -0.73 -29.77 -13.34
N PHE A 407 -1.06 -31.03 -13.64
CA PHE A 407 -0.33 -31.81 -14.66
C PHE A 407 -0.63 -31.33 -16.08
N LYS A 408 -1.91 -31.10 -16.42
CA LYS A 408 -2.33 -30.53 -17.72
C LYS A 408 -1.81 -29.11 -17.92
N PHE A 409 -1.72 -28.32 -16.85
CA PHE A 409 -1.07 -27.01 -16.91
C PHE A 409 0.39 -27.12 -17.38
N ARG A 410 1.17 -28.06 -16.82
CA ARG A 410 2.57 -28.26 -17.21
C ARG A 410 2.71 -28.79 -18.63
N GLU A 411 1.82 -29.67 -19.07
CA GLU A 411 1.75 -30.17 -20.45
C GLU A 411 1.44 -29.03 -21.45
N ILE A 412 0.36 -28.28 -21.23
CA ILE A 412 -0.10 -27.21 -22.13
C ILE A 412 0.92 -26.07 -22.19
N TYR A 413 1.45 -25.63 -21.05
CA TYR A 413 2.31 -24.44 -20.96
C TYR A 413 3.81 -24.74 -20.93
N GLY A 414 4.25 -25.99 -20.77
CA GLY A 414 5.68 -26.35 -20.66
C GLY A 414 6.30 -25.99 -19.31
N CYS A 415 5.50 -25.84 -18.25
CA CYS A 415 5.95 -25.32 -16.96
C CYS A 415 6.80 -26.33 -16.16
N ASN A 416 8.09 -26.05 -16.02
CA ASN A 416 9.06 -26.83 -15.24
C ASN A 416 9.34 -26.30 -13.81
N CYS A 417 8.93 -25.07 -13.45
CA CYS A 417 9.34 -24.37 -12.21
C CYS A 417 9.21 -25.14 -10.88
N ALA A 418 8.29 -26.10 -10.80
CA ALA A 418 8.12 -26.94 -9.60
C ALA A 418 9.11 -28.11 -9.51
N ALA A 419 9.69 -28.54 -10.64
CA ALA A 419 10.80 -29.50 -10.69
C ALA A 419 12.14 -28.80 -10.41
N ASP A 420 12.34 -27.60 -10.96
CA ASP A 420 13.56 -26.80 -10.77
C ASP A 420 13.89 -26.61 -9.29
N LYS A 421 12.88 -26.32 -8.44
CA LYS A 421 13.04 -26.20 -6.98
C LYS A 421 13.51 -27.49 -6.29
N VAL A 422 13.24 -28.66 -6.86
CA VAL A 422 13.68 -29.97 -6.35
C VAL A 422 15.07 -30.32 -6.88
N GLU A 423 15.38 -29.98 -8.13
CA GLU A 423 16.74 -30.11 -8.67
C GLU A 423 17.71 -29.16 -7.98
N GLU A 424 17.39 -27.88 -7.78
CA GLU A 424 18.22 -26.94 -7.00
C GLU A 424 18.48 -27.44 -5.57
N ALA A 425 17.45 -27.94 -4.88
CA ALA A 425 17.59 -28.50 -3.53
C ALA A 425 18.45 -29.77 -3.49
N THR A 426 18.31 -30.66 -4.47
CA THR A 426 19.11 -31.90 -4.53
C THR A 426 20.53 -31.67 -5.03
N ASP A 427 20.78 -30.70 -5.92
CA ASP A 427 22.13 -30.30 -6.33
C ASP A 427 22.86 -29.52 -5.23
N ALA A 428 22.16 -28.69 -4.44
CA ALA A 428 22.71 -28.11 -3.22
C ALA A 428 23.12 -29.21 -2.23
N ALA A 429 22.27 -30.23 -2.03
CA ALA A 429 22.60 -31.38 -1.19
C ALA A 429 23.79 -32.20 -1.73
N LYS A 430 23.87 -32.47 -3.05
CA LYS A 430 25.02 -33.13 -3.69
C LYS A 430 26.31 -32.35 -3.45
N ARG A 431 26.30 -31.02 -3.67
CA ARG A 431 27.48 -30.15 -3.45
C ARG A 431 27.98 -30.23 -2.02
N ILE A 432 27.08 -30.15 -1.02
CA ILE A 432 27.43 -30.31 0.40
C ILE A 432 28.07 -31.69 0.67
N VAL A 433 27.51 -32.76 0.09
CA VAL A 433 28.02 -34.13 0.24
C VAL A 433 29.39 -34.32 -0.42
N ASP A 434 29.62 -33.74 -1.60
CA ASP A 434 30.88 -33.89 -2.34
C ASP A 434 32.00 -32.99 -1.78
N GLU A 435 31.67 -31.80 -1.28
CA GLU A 435 32.59 -30.99 -0.45
C GLU A 435 33.01 -31.74 0.82
N ALA A 436 32.07 -32.42 1.50
CA ALA A 436 32.38 -33.25 2.66
C ALA A 436 33.29 -34.45 2.32
N LYS A 437 33.08 -35.12 1.17
CA LYS A 437 34.00 -36.17 0.67
C LYS A 437 35.40 -35.61 0.37
N ALA A 438 35.49 -34.46 -0.29
CA ALA A 438 36.77 -33.81 -0.59
C ALA A 438 37.54 -33.40 0.68
N ALA A 439 36.83 -32.93 1.70
CA ALA A 439 37.41 -32.65 3.02
C ALA A 439 37.88 -33.93 3.74
N ALA A 440 37.13 -35.03 3.61
CA ALA A 440 37.50 -36.33 4.18
C ALA A 440 38.75 -36.94 3.52
N TRP A 441 38.93 -36.78 2.19
CA TRP A 441 40.15 -37.18 1.49
C TRP A 441 41.37 -36.44 2.06
N LYS A 442 41.32 -35.11 2.11
CA LYS A 442 42.44 -34.26 2.57
C LYS A 442 42.87 -34.51 4.02
N ARG A 443 42.02 -35.12 4.87
CA ARG A 443 42.39 -35.51 6.24
C ARG A 443 43.22 -36.80 6.34
N LYS A 444 43.34 -37.62 5.28
CA LYS A 444 44.06 -38.90 5.34
C LYS A 444 45.58 -38.81 5.09
N GLU A 445 46.10 -37.69 4.59
CA GLU A 445 47.48 -37.61 4.09
C GLU A 445 48.51 -37.02 5.08
N HIS A 446 48.12 -36.57 6.29
CA HIS A 446 49.03 -35.92 7.25
C HIS A 446 48.88 -36.45 8.70
N PRO A 447 49.76 -37.37 9.16
CA PRO A 447 49.74 -37.91 10.53
C PRO A 447 50.90 -37.43 11.43
N LYS A 448 50.62 -36.50 12.36
CA LYS A 448 51.43 -36.15 13.57
C LYS A 448 50.48 -35.56 14.63
N GLY A 449 50.65 -35.70 15.95
CA GLY A 449 51.58 -36.51 16.75
C GLY A 449 51.79 -35.89 18.16
N SER A 450 51.57 -36.66 19.26
CA SER A 450 51.77 -36.31 20.70
C SER A 450 50.98 -35.10 21.27
N SER A 451 50.61 -35.00 22.56
CA SER A 451 50.51 -35.98 23.67
C SER A 451 49.76 -35.37 24.88
N ILE A 452 48.99 -36.20 25.64
CA ILE A 452 48.75 -36.23 27.12
C ILE A 452 48.73 -34.86 27.88
N GLY A 453 47.76 -34.48 28.73
CA GLY A 453 46.65 -35.14 29.45
C GLY A 453 46.35 -34.30 30.74
N PRO A 454 45.69 -34.79 31.82
CA PRO A 454 44.78 -35.93 31.99
C PRO A 454 43.34 -35.48 32.39
N ARG A 455 42.50 -36.41 32.88
CA ARG A 455 41.06 -36.22 33.15
C ARG A 455 40.74 -35.82 34.60
N ARG A 456 39.54 -35.24 34.82
CA ARG A 456 38.63 -35.69 35.88
C ARG A 456 37.28 -36.10 35.30
N MET A 457 36.66 -37.12 35.91
CA MET A 457 35.41 -37.75 35.48
C MET A 457 34.30 -37.46 36.47
N LEU A 458 33.07 -37.32 35.97
CA LEU A 458 31.84 -37.79 36.59
C LEU A 458 31.02 -38.46 35.47
N ILE A 459 30.37 -39.59 35.76
CA ILE A 459 29.78 -40.49 34.74
C ILE A 459 28.45 -41.04 35.25
N LEU A 460 27.58 -41.45 34.30
CA LEU A 460 26.34 -42.24 34.40
C LEU A 460 25.09 -41.41 34.73
N LYS A 461 23.92 -41.58 34.10
CA LYS A 461 23.47 -42.31 32.88
C LYS A 461 22.04 -41.77 32.55
N TRP A 462 21.50 -41.69 31.33
CA TRP A 462 22.02 -41.77 29.95
C TRP A 462 20.95 -41.11 29.00
N THR A 463 20.84 -41.24 27.67
CA THR A 463 21.31 -42.22 26.66
C THR A 463 21.93 -41.55 25.40
N SER A 464 21.21 -41.55 24.28
CA SER A 464 21.51 -41.08 22.91
C SER A 464 21.15 -39.60 22.72
N ALA A 465 22.01 -38.66 22.34
CA ALA A 465 23.34 -38.68 21.69
C ALA A 465 23.32 -39.15 20.21
N LEU A 466 24.00 -38.50 19.25
CA LEU A 466 25.15 -37.57 19.34
C LEU A 466 25.08 -36.31 18.43
N ALA A 467 25.45 -35.19 19.03
CA ALA A 467 26.06 -33.95 18.49
C ALA A 467 26.95 -33.36 19.65
N PRO A 468 27.71 -32.23 19.56
CA PRO A 468 27.77 -31.21 18.50
C PRO A 468 29.18 -30.60 18.21
N ASP A 469 29.17 -29.51 17.40
CA ASP A 469 30.00 -28.27 17.45
C ASP A 469 31.48 -28.12 16.99
N MET A 470 31.64 -27.16 16.05
CA MET A 470 32.72 -26.15 15.87
C MET A 470 34.14 -26.60 15.45
N PRO A 471 35.02 -25.71 14.87
CA PRO A 471 34.87 -24.28 14.54
C PRO A 471 35.11 -23.95 13.03
N ASN A 472 35.65 -22.76 12.73
CA ASN A 472 35.52 -22.01 11.47
C ASN A 472 36.78 -22.00 10.55
N ALA A 473 36.62 -21.47 9.32
CA ALA A 473 37.64 -21.15 8.29
C ALA A 473 38.36 -22.32 7.55
N GLY A 474 38.73 -22.21 6.26
CA GLY A 474 38.42 -21.16 5.26
C GLY A 474 39.33 -21.19 4.01
N SER A 475 38.89 -20.56 2.90
CA SER A 475 39.65 -20.35 1.64
C SER A 475 39.60 -18.85 1.24
N ARG A 476 40.48 -18.24 0.41
CA ARG A 476 41.29 -18.60 -0.78
C ARG A 476 40.49 -18.80 -2.07
N ASP A 477 40.72 -17.89 -3.03
CA ASP A 477 40.64 -18.12 -4.47
C ASP A 477 41.44 -17.03 -5.22
N GLN A 478 41.88 -17.33 -6.45
CA GLN A 478 42.52 -16.38 -7.36
C GLN A 478 42.48 -16.94 -8.80
N ILE A 479 42.24 -16.06 -9.80
CA ILE A 479 42.39 -16.33 -11.26
C ILE A 479 41.28 -17.29 -11.80
N THR A 480 40.54 -17.05 -12.90
CA THR A 480 40.87 -16.44 -14.21
C THR A 480 39.93 -15.29 -14.65
N ARG A 481 40.27 -14.63 -15.77
CA ARG A 481 39.54 -13.52 -16.41
C ARG A 481 38.63 -14.01 -17.55
N ARG A 482 37.60 -13.23 -17.91
CA ARG A 482 37.20 -12.99 -19.31
C ARG A 482 36.71 -11.56 -19.50
N VAL A 483 36.63 -11.11 -20.76
CA VAL A 483 36.44 -9.70 -21.17
C VAL A 483 35.10 -9.54 -21.90
N GLN A 484 34.45 -8.39 -21.71
CA GLN A 484 33.31 -7.87 -22.49
C GLN A 484 33.64 -6.42 -22.93
N PRO A 485 33.04 -5.89 -24.01
CA PRO A 485 33.56 -4.73 -24.73
C PRO A 485 33.16 -3.37 -24.12
N LYS A 486 33.88 -2.32 -24.53
CA LYS A 486 33.55 -0.93 -24.23
C LYS A 486 32.57 -0.38 -25.28
N VAL A 487 31.60 0.41 -24.82
CA VAL A 487 31.05 1.55 -25.57
C VAL A 487 31.23 2.78 -24.67
N SER A 488 31.70 3.89 -25.22
CA SER A 488 32.08 5.09 -24.46
C SER A 488 31.39 6.32 -25.02
N ILE A 489 30.67 7.04 -24.16
CA ILE A 489 30.21 8.41 -24.42
C ILE A 489 31.04 9.31 -23.51
N GLN A 490 31.79 10.25 -24.08
CA GLN A 490 32.49 11.28 -23.33
C GLN A 490 31.66 12.56 -23.32
N SER A 491 31.42 13.11 -22.13
CA SER A 491 31.03 14.51 -21.97
C SER A 491 32.18 15.41 -22.44
N LEU A 492 31.92 16.25 -23.43
CA LEU A 492 32.75 17.40 -23.74
C LEU A 492 32.34 18.54 -22.82
N ASP A 493 33.29 19.04 -22.03
CA ASP A 493 33.11 20.17 -21.13
C ASP A 493 34.38 21.02 -21.13
N GLN A 494 34.34 22.21 -21.74
CA GLN A 494 35.34 23.25 -21.53
C GLN A 494 34.92 24.62 -22.12
N ARG A 495 34.94 25.63 -21.24
CA ARG A 495 34.92 27.10 -21.49
C ARG A 495 33.57 27.74 -21.79
#